data_AF-A0A532HYP2-F1
#
_entry.id   AF-A0A532HYP2-F1
#
_cell.length_a   1.000
_cell.length_b   1.000
_cell.length_c   1.000
_cell.angle_alpha   90.00
_cell.angle_beta   90.00
_cell.angle_gamma   90.00
#
_symmetry.space_group_name_H-M   'P 1'
#
loop_
_entity.id
_entity.type
_entity.pdbx_description
1 polymer ?
#
loop_
_entity_poly.entity_id
_entity_poly.type
_entity_poly.pdbx_seq_one_letter_code
_entity_poly.pdbx_strand_id
1 'polypeptide(L)'
;MNIRWSHIVLPLAGAIAAAELGSVAFWEAAKPSLLTALSVIAAGVLVRLARGLPFSNPDQFELGEVRLIAGAIKQSIRALRALIGVVFLAMGSLVFAKAIHAALTSAALMPPKALPYVDPGVSAVLGFLLTYVFVRIFSVIKGDVSLVDLQSELLVKSVERKQAERFDKSLKQSDTPPMKNPEGYGKIIQ
;
A
#
# COMPACT_ATOMS: atom_id res chain seq x y z
N MET A 1 -10.07 8.94 -12.76
CA MET A 1 -9.62 8.84 -11.35
C MET A 1 -10.85 8.50 -10.51
N ASN A 2 -11.10 7.22 -10.21
CA ASN A 2 -12.28 6.85 -9.41
C ASN A 2 -12.02 7.25 -7.95
N ILE A 3 -12.67 8.32 -7.51
CA ILE A 3 -12.65 8.73 -6.11
C ILE A 3 -13.36 7.64 -5.33
N ARG A 4 -12.61 6.88 -4.54
CA ARG A 4 -13.22 5.94 -3.59
C ARG A 4 -13.84 6.76 -2.47
N TRP A 5 -15.16 6.90 -2.49
CA TRP A 5 -15.95 7.66 -1.51
C TRP A 5 -15.62 7.29 -0.06
N SER A 6 -15.21 6.05 0.21
CA SER A 6 -14.72 5.61 1.52
C SER A 6 -13.54 6.43 2.07
N HIS A 7 -12.70 7.01 1.20
CA HIS A 7 -11.57 7.87 1.61
C HIS A 7 -11.98 9.28 2.00
N ILE A 8 -13.26 9.65 1.85
CA ILE A 8 -13.79 10.97 2.17
C ILE A 8 -14.85 10.84 3.26
N VAL A 9 -15.78 9.90 3.10
CA VAL A 9 -16.91 9.69 4.03
C VAL A 9 -16.44 9.29 5.42
N LEU A 10 -15.51 8.34 5.53
CA LEU A 10 -15.02 7.88 6.84
C LEU A 10 -14.24 8.98 7.58
N PRO A 11 -13.31 9.72 6.94
CA PRO A 11 -12.66 10.86 7.59
C PRO A 11 -13.63 11.98 7.97
N LEU A 12 -14.65 12.26 7.17
CA LEU A 12 -15.69 13.23 7.52
C LEU A 12 -16.48 12.79 8.75
N ALA A 13 -16.85 11.50 8.84
CA ALA A 13 -17.50 10.97 10.03
C ALA A 13 -16.59 11.10 11.27
N GLY A 14 -15.29 10.83 11.12
CA GLY A 14 -14.30 11.06 12.17
C GLY A 14 -14.15 12.52 12.57
N ALA A 15 -14.26 13.45 11.62
CA ALA A 15 -14.23 14.88 11.85
C ALA A 15 -15.45 15.33 12.66
N ILE A 16 -16.65 14.89 12.27
CA ILE A 16 -17.90 15.22 12.96
C ILE A 16 -17.88 14.65 14.38
N ALA A 17 -17.50 13.37 14.53
CA ALA A 17 -17.39 12.75 15.86
C ALA A 17 -16.39 13.48 16.76
N ALA A 18 -15.25 13.91 16.21
CA ALA A 18 -14.26 14.67 16.96
C ALA A 18 -14.70 16.11 17.27
N ALA A 19 -15.51 16.74 16.43
CA ALA A 19 -16.06 18.07 16.69
C ALA A 19 -17.04 18.05 17.87
N GLU A 20 -17.83 16.97 17.98
CA GLU A 20 -18.88 16.83 19.01
C GLU A 20 -18.33 16.26 20.33
N LEU A 21 -17.37 15.33 20.26
CA LEU A 21 -16.88 14.58 21.43
C LEU A 21 -15.47 14.99 21.89
N GLY A 22 -14.70 15.62 21.00
CA GLY A 22 -13.31 15.99 21.25
C GLY A 22 -13.17 17.45 21.72
N SER A 23 -12.13 17.70 22.49
CA SER A 23 -11.65 19.04 22.83
C SER A 23 -10.15 19.09 22.65
N VAL A 24 -9.57 20.29 22.50
CA VAL A 24 -8.11 20.44 22.43
C VAL A 24 -7.44 19.88 23.70
N ALA A 25 -8.09 19.99 24.86
CA ALA A 25 -7.58 19.40 26.11
C ALA A 25 -7.52 17.86 26.05
N PHE A 26 -8.54 17.21 25.48
CA PHE A 26 -8.52 15.76 25.25
C PHE A 26 -7.35 15.35 24.35
N TRP A 27 -7.15 16.07 23.24
CA TRP A 27 -6.05 15.78 22.32
C TRP A 27 -4.67 16.00 22.94
N GLU A 28 -4.51 17.01 23.80
CA GLU A 28 -3.29 17.24 24.57
C GLU A 28 -2.99 16.08 25.54
N ALA A 29 -4.01 15.58 26.24
CA ALA A 29 -3.85 14.44 27.14
C ALA A 29 -3.51 13.15 26.36
N ALA A 30 -4.13 12.93 25.21
CA ALA A 30 -3.90 11.76 24.36
C ALA A 30 -2.63 11.86 23.49
N LYS A 31 -2.02 13.05 23.39
CA LYS A 31 -0.89 13.34 22.50
C LYS A 31 0.25 12.35 22.60
N PRO A 32 0.77 11.99 23.79
CA PRO A 32 1.90 11.05 23.88
C PRO A 32 1.56 9.70 23.24
N SER A 33 0.41 9.12 23.58
CA SER A 33 -0.04 7.83 23.06
C SER A 33 -0.29 7.87 21.54
N LEU A 34 -0.93 8.93 21.05
CA LEU A 34 -1.19 9.11 19.62
C LEU A 34 0.10 9.30 18.82
N LEU A 35 1.05 10.09 19.32
CA LEU A 35 2.35 10.27 18.67
C LEU A 35 3.16 8.97 18.67
N THR A 36 3.12 8.19 19.75
CA THR A 36 3.76 6.87 19.77
C THR A 36 3.16 5.95 18.71
N ALA A 37 1.82 5.84 18.65
CA ALA A 37 1.15 5.00 17.66
C ALA A 37 1.49 5.44 16.21
N LEU A 38 1.40 6.74 15.93
CA LEU A 38 1.75 7.29 14.60
C LEU A 38 3.22 7.08 14.25
N SER A 39 4.13 7.17 15.22
CA SER A 39 5.57 6.94 15.02
C SER A 39 5.86 5.48 14.67
N VAL A 40 5.20 4.52 15.34
CA VAL A 40 5.31 3.09 15.01
C VAL A 40 4.81 2.82 13.58
N ILE A 41 3.69 3.43 13.19
CA ILE A 41 3.14 3.32 11.83
C ILE A 41 4.14 3.91 10.81
N ALA A 42 4.66 5.12 11.07
CA ALA A 42 5.63 5.77 10.19
C ALA A 42 6.90 4.92 10.02
N ALA A 43 7.41 4.36 11.11
CA ALA A 43 8.56 3.46 11.08
C ALA A 43 8.28 2.20 10.25
N GLY A 44 7.11 1.56 10.44
CA GLY A 44 6.71 0.40 9.66
C GLY A 44 6.64 0.69 8.15
N VAL A 45 6.09 1.86 7.78
CA VAL A 45 6.03 2.32 6.39
C VAL A 45 7.42 2.58 5.81
N LEU A 46 8.33 3.21 6.59
CA LEU A 46 9.71 3.46 6.16
C LEU A 46 10.50 2.16 5.94
N VAL A 47 10.41 1.20 6.87
CA VAL A 47 11.05 -0.11 6.74
C VAL A 47 10.55 -0.81 5.47
N ARG A 48 9.25 -0.72 5.20
CA ARG A 48 8.64 -1.32 4.01
C ARG A 48 9.12 -0.68 2.72
N LEU A 49 9.25 0.66 2.68
CA LEU A 49 9.84 1.36 1.54
C LEU A 49 11.30 0.97 1.31
N ALA A 50 12.08 0.79 2.39
CA ALA A 50 13.49 0.44 2.31
C ALA A 50 13.73 -1.01 1.85
N ARG A 51 12.89 -1.97 2.28
CA ARG A 51 13.03 -3.39 1.91
C ARG A 51 12.65 -3.69 0.47
N GLY A 52 11.86 -2.83 -0.18
CA GLY A 52 11.30 -3.14 -1.49
C GLY A 52 10.33 -4.32 -1.44
N LEU A 53 9.75 -4.68 -2.59
CA LEU A 53 8.92 -5.88 -2.71
C LEU A 53 9.80 -7.09 -3.04
N PRO A 54 9.59 -8.26 -2.40
CA PRO A 54 10.40 -9.44 -2.64
C PRO A 54 10.10 -10.01 -4.02
N PHE A 55 10.95 -9.73 -5.00
CA PHE A 55 10.89 -10.34 -6.33
C PHE A 55 12.13 -11.20 -6.54
N SER A 56 11.96 -12.51 -6.44
CA SER A 56 12.97 -13.49 -6.82
C SER A 56 12.78 -13.88 -8.29
N ASN A 57 13.71 -13.46 -9.15
CA ASN A 57 13.84 -13.80 -10.59
C ASN A 57 12.96 -13.03 -11.60
N PRO A 58 13.35 -11.81 -12.00
CA PRO A 58 12.74 -11.10 -13.13
C PRO A 58 12.90 -11.82 -14.48
N ASP A 59 13.90 -12.68 -14.63
CA ASP A 59 14.22 -13.36 -15.91
C ASP A 59 13.18 -14.41 -16.34
N GLN A 60 12.22 -14.75 -15.47
CA GLN A 60 11.18 -15.73 -15.77
C GLN A 60 9.90 -15.10 -16.36
N PHE A 61 9.81 -13.77 -16.32
CA PHE A 61 8.63 -13.01 -16.74
C PHE A 61 8.83 -12.41 -18.12
N GLU A 62 7.77 -12.36 -18.91
CA GLU A 62 7.77 -11.65 -20.18
C GLU A 62 7.77 -10.13 -19.99
N LEU A 63 8.25 -9.40 -20.99
CA LEU A 63 8.31 -7.93 -21.00
C LEU A 63 6.96 -7.25 -20.65
N GLY A 64 5.83 -7.85 -21.05
CA GLY A 64 4.49 -7.36 -20.70
C GLY A 64 4.15 -7.53 -19.22
N GLU A 65 4.47 -8.69 -18.65
CA GLU A 65 4.25 -9.03 -17.23
C GLU A 65 5.11 -8.15 -16.32
N VAL A 66 6.39 -7.94 -16.70
CA VAL A 66 7.31 -7.04 -16.00
C VAL A 66 6.78 -5.60 -15.98
N ARG A 67 6.19 -5.11 -17.08
CA ARG A 67 5.61 -3.76 -17.14
C ARG A 67 4.39 -3.61 -16.23
N LEU A 68 3.51 -4.60 -16.19
CA LEU A 68 2.34 -4.60 -15.31
C LEU A 68 2.76 -4.57 -13.84
N ILE A 69 3.70 -5.44 -13.47
CA ILE A 69 4.29 -5.49 -12.13
C ILE A 69 4.93 -4.15 -11.79
N ALA A 70 5.82 -3.62 -12.64
CA ALA A 70 6.51 -2.36 -12.39
C ALA A 70 5.54 -1.18 -12.21
N GLY A 71 4.44 -1.16 -12.97
CA GLY A 71 3.35 -0.18 -12.80
C GLY A 71 2.69 -0.27 -11.43
N ALA A 72 2.33 -1.49 -11.02
CA ALA A 72 1.69 -1.74 -9.74
C ALA A 72 2.62 -1.43 -8.55
N ILE A 73 3.91 -1.75 -8.65
CA ILE A 73 4.94 -1.38 -7.67
C ILE A 73 5.04 0.14 -7.54
N LYS A 74 5.17 0.86 -8.67
CA LYS A 74 5.26 2.34 -8.66
C LYS A 74 4.02 2.97 -8.01
N GLN A 75 2.85 2.41 -8.25
CA GLN A 75 1.60 2.86 -7.62
C GLN A 75 1.63 2.62 -6.10
N SER A 76 2.09 1.46 -5.65
CA SER A 76 2.20 1.13 -4.22
C SER A 76 3.22 2.03 -3.50
N ILE A 77 4.41 2.24 -4.08
CA ILE A 77 5.41 3.17 -3.53
C ILE A 77 4.85 4.59 -3.42
N ARG A 78 4.12 5.06 -4.45
CA ARG A 78 3.48 6.39 -4.40
C ARG A 78 2.41 6.45 -3.30
N ALA A 79 1.64 5.38 -3.11
CA ALA A 79 0.64 5.30 -2.06
C ALA A 79 1.27 5.34 -0.65
N LEU A 80 2.39 4.63 -0.46
CA LEU A 80 3.19 4.65 0.77
C LEU A 80 3.81 6.03 1.04
N ARG A 81 4.35 6.69 0.01
CA ARG A 81 4.87 8.07 0.11
C ARG A 81 3.77 9.06 0.50
N ALA A 82 2.57 8.91 -0.04
CA ALA A 82 1.43 9.73 0.34
C ALA A 82 1.02 9.46 1.80
N LEU A 83 0.99 8.19 2.23
CA LEU A 83 0.66 7.81 3.60
C LEU A 83 1.63 8.45 4.61
N ILE A 84 2.94 8.38 4.37
CA ILE A 84 3.91 8.96 5.30
C ILE A 84 3.79 10.49 5.40
N GLY A 85 3.51 11.16 4.28
CA GLY A 85 3.26 12.61 4.28
C GLY A 85 2.05 12.98 5.15
N VAL A 86 0.97 12.20 5.06
CA VAL A 86 -0.23 12.40 5.88
C VAL A 86 0.04 12.10 7.35
N VAL A 87 0.82 11.07 7.67
CA VAL A 87 1.18 10.75 9.06
C VAL A 87 1.99 11.90 9.67
N PHE A 88 2.99 12.44 8.97
CA PHE A 88 3.74 13.60 9.46
C PHE A 88 2.86 14.83 9.64
N LEU A 89 1.92 15.06 8.72
CA LEU A 89 0.96 16.16 8.84
C LEU A 89 0.05 15.98 10.07
N ALA A 90 -0.44 14.76 10.33
CA ALA A 90 -1.22 14.45 11.51
C ALA A 90 -0.42 14.63 12.81
N MET A 91 0.83 14.16 12.85
CA MET A 91 1.73 14.36 13.98
C MET A 91 2.02 15.84 14.22
N GLY A 92 2.34 16.60 13.17
CA GLY A 92 2.54 18.04 13.28
C GLY A 92 1.30 18.76 13.79
N SER A 93 0.12 18.41 13.26
CA SER A 93 -1.15 18.99 13.71
C SER A 93 -1.42 18.70 15.18
N LEU A 94 -1.14 17.48 15.66
CA LEU A 94 -1.25 17.12 17.08
C LEU A 94 -0.26 17.90 17.95
N VAL A 95 0.99 18.04 17.52
CA VAL A 95 2.02 18.77 18.27
C VAL A 95 1.63 20.24 18.44
N PHE A 96 1.16 20.86 17.35
CA PHE A 96 0.80 22.29 17.32
C PHE A 96 -0.65 22.57 17.70
N ALA A 97 -1.47 21.58 18.03
CA ALA A 97 -2.90 21.74 18.31
C ALA A 97 -3.21 22.85 19.32
N LYS A 98 -2.57 22.83 20.50
CA LYS A 98 -2.74 23.86 21.52
C LYS A 98 -2.23 25.24 21.08
N ALA A 99 -1.12 25.30 20.34
CA ALA A 99 -0.59 26.57 19.83
C ALA A 99 -1.53 27.18 18.78
N ILE A 100 -2.08 26.35 17.89
CA ILE A 100 -3.07 26.74 16.89
C ILE A 100 -4.34 27.23 17.58
N HIS A 101 -4.86 26.49 18.55
CA HIS A 101 -6.02 26.90 19.34
C HIS A 101 -5.77 28.25 20.03
N ALA A 102 -4.66 28.40 20.75
CA ALA A 102 -4.30 29.65 21.42
C ALA A 102 -4.21 30.84 20.45
N ALA A 103 -3.57 30.65 19.30
CA ALA A 103 -3.48 31.68 18.26
C ALA A 103 -4.87 32.06 17.72
N LEU A 104 -5.71 31.09 17.39
CA LEU A 104 -7.06 31.33 16.85
C LEU A 104 -7.99 32.00 17.87
N THR A 105 -7.85 31.67 19.16
CA THR A 105 -8.63 32.31 20.23
C THR A 105 -8.12 33.69 20.63
N SER A 106 -6.93 34.09 20.17
CA SER A 106 -6.43 35.43 20.44
C SER A 106 -7.27 36.48 19.70
N ALA A 107 -7.57 37.60 20.37
CA ALA A 107 -8.47 38.65 19.89
C ALA A 107 -8.06 39.31 18.56
N ALA A 108 -6.88 38.97 18.03
CA ALA A 108 -6.36 39.50 16.76
C ALA A 108 -6.78 38.69 15.52
N LEU A 109 -7.19 37.43 15.67
CA LEU A 109 -7.34 36.50 14.53
C LEU A 109 -8.77 36.09 14.21
N MET A 110 -9.71 36.15 15.18
CA MET A 110 -11.10 35.76 14.92
C MET A 110 -12.14 36.70 15.54
N PRO A 111 -13.28 36.92 14.84
CA PRO A 111 -14.39 37.67 15.38
C PRO A 111 -15.01 36.95 16.59
N PRO A 112 -15.58 37.69 17.58
CA PRO A 112 -16.12 37.11 18.81
C PRO A 112 -17.17 36.01 18.60
N LYS A 113 -17.93 36.09 17.50
CA LYS A 113 -18.95 35.11 17.13
C LYS A 113 -18.37 33.75 16.69
N ALA A 114 -17.10 33.70 16.29
CA ALA A 114 -16.43 32.49 15.84
C ALA A 114 -15.72 31.73 16.98
N LEU A 115 -15.45 32.39 18.11
CA LEU A 115 -14.73 31.80 19.25
C LEU A 115 -15.30 30.45 19.75
N PRO A 116 -16.64 30.25 19.84
CA PRO A 116 -17.21 28.98 20.30
C PRO A 116 -16.94 27.81 19.34
N TYR A 117 -16.63 28.09 18.06
CA TYR A 117 -16.42 27.07 17.03
C TYR A 117 -14.94 26.72 16.84
N VAL A 118 -14.02 27.42 17.50
CA VAL A 118 -12.57 27.20 17.35
C VAL A 118 -12.16 25.84 17.91
N ASP A 119 -12.58 25.51 19.13
CA ASP A 119 -12.23 24.25 19.78
C ASP A 119 -12.82 23.02 19.04
N PRO A 120 -14.12 23.00 18.66
CA PRO A 120 -14.68 21.97 17.80
C PRO A 120 -14.00 21.91 16.43
N GLY A 121 -13.64 23.06 15.85
CA GLY A 121 -12.98 23.13 14.54
C GLY A 121 -11.59 22.49 14.54
N VAL A 122 -10.76 22.80 15.54
CA VAL A 122 -9.44 22.18 15.70
C VAL A 122 -9.59 20.67 15.94
N SER A 123 -10.54 20.28 16.79
CA SER A 123 -10.83 18.87 17.05
C SER A 123 -11.31 18.13 15.79
N ALA A 124 -12.16 18.75 14.97
CA ALA A 124 -12.64 18.19 13.71
C ALA A 124 -11.48 17.91 12.74
N VAL A 125 -10.54 18.85 12.62
CA VAL A 125 -9.34 18.68 11.77
C VAL A 125 -8.48 17.52 12.27
N LEU A 126 -8.25 17.40 13.59
CA LEU A 126 -7.49 16.30 14.16
C LEU A 126 -8.19 14.94 13.96
N GLY A 127 -9.49 14.87 14.20
CA GLY A 127 -10.30 13.67 13.96
C GLY A 127 -10.31 13.25 12.50
N PHE A 128 -10.43 14.22 11.58
CA PHE A 128 -10.32 13.99 10.15
C PHE A 128 -8.98 13.37 9.79
N LEU A 129 -7.88 13.98 10.23
CA LEU A 129 -6.52 13.54 9.89
C LEU A 129 -6.22 12.15 10.44
N LEU A 130 -6.57 11.89 11.70
CA LEU A 130 -6.35 10.58 12.32
C LEU A 130 -7.16 9.49 11.59
N THR A 131 -8.44 9.75 11.33
CA THR A 131 -9.29 8.79 10.62
C THR A 131 -8.83 8.58 9.19
N TYR A 132 -8.37 9.65 8.52
CA TYR A 132 -7.79 9.55 7.19
C TYR A 132 -6.52 8.71 7.16
N VAL A 133 -5.64 8.84 8.17
CA VAL A 133 -4.47 7.95 8.33
C VAL A 133 -4.93 6.49 8.42
N PHE A 134 -5.89 6.17 9.28
CA PHE A 134 -6.41 4.79 9.42
C PHE A 134 -6.95 4.24 8.10
N VAL A 135 -7.82 4.99 7.44
CA VAL A 135 -8.41 4.58 6.16
C VAL A 135 -7.32 4.39 5.09
N ARG A 136 -6.29 5.24 5.10
CA ARG A 136 -5.18 5.14 4.16
C ARG A 136 -4.31 3.92 4.42
N ILE A 137 -4.07 3.55 5.68
CA ILE A 137 -3.39 2.30 6.05
C ILE A 137 -4.13 1.10 5.47
N PHE A 138 -5.45 1.00 5.69
CA PHE A 138 -6.25 -0.09 5.11
C PHE A 138 -6.20 -0.12 3.59
N SER A 139 -6.19 1.04 2.94
CA SER A 139 -6.05 1.13 1.49
C SER A 139 -4.71 0.62 1.00
N VAL A 140 -3.63 0.90 1.73
CA VAL A 140 -2.29 0.42 1.40
C VAL A 140 -2.22 -1.08 1.57
N ILE A 141 -2.71 -1.63 2.70
CA ILE A 141 -2.75 -3.08 2.95
C ILE A 141 -3.50 -3.81 1.83
N LYS A 142 -4.67 -3.33 1.42
CA LYS A 142 -5.40 -3.91 0.28
C LYS A 142 -4.60 -3.88 -1.02
N GLY A 143 -3.86 -2.80 -1.26
CA GLY A 143 -2.95 -2.70 -2.41
C GLY A 143 -1.84 -3.74 -2.36
N ASP A 144 -1.33 -4.05 -1.18
CA ASP A 144 -0.26 -5.01 -0.97
C ASP A 144 -0.72 -6.43 -1.22
N VAL A 145 -1.89 -6.78 -0.69
CA VAL A 145 -2.52 -8.08 -0.94
C VAL A 145 -2.75 -8.25 -2.44
N SER A 146 -3.31 -7.24 -3.11
CA SER A 146 -3.53 -7.31 -4.57
C SER A 146 -2.23 -7.44 -5.38
N LEU A 147 -1.12 -6.90 -4.88
CA LEU A 147 0.20 -7.07 -5.50
C LEU A 147 0.70 -8.51 -5.34
N VAL A 148 0.52 -9.10 -4.16
CA VAL A 148 0.88 -10.49 -3.92
C VAL A 148 0.03 -11.43 -4.77
N ASP A 149 -1.27 -11.18 -4.86
CA ASP A 149 -2.17 -11.97 -5.73
C ASP A 149 -1.73 -11.90 -7.20
N LEU A 150 -1.41 -10.70 -7.69
CA LEU A 150 -0.89 -10.49 -9.05
C LEU A 150 0.44 -11.22 -9.27
N GLN A 151 1.35 -11.16 -8.28
CA GLN A 151 2.61 -11.89 -8.34
C GLN A 151 2.38 -13.41 -8.41
N SER A 152 1.49 -13.94 -7.58
CA SER A 152 1.15 -15.36 -7.55
C SER A 152 0.53 -15.82 -8.88
N GLU A 153 -0.39 -15.04 -9.45
CA GLU A 153 -1.00 -15.35 -10.75
C GLU A 153 0.06 -15.40 -11.87
N LEU A 154 0.97 -14.41 -11.91
CA LEU A 154 2.03 -14.36 -12.91
C LEU A 154 3.04 -15.49 -12.73
N LEU A 155 3.35 -15.88 -11.49
CA LEU A 155 4.22 -17.02 -11.22
C LEU A 155 3.60 -18.33 -11.72
N VAL A 156 2.31 -18.57 -11.45
CA VAL A 156 1.59 -19.75 -11.96
C VAL A 156 1.64 -19.80 -13.48
N LYS A 157 1.29 -18.70 -14.16
CA LYS A 157 1.37 -18.59 -15.63
C LYS A 157 2.78 -18.88 -16.17
N SER A 158 3.81 -18.37 -15.50
CA SER A 158 5.21 -18.60 -15.90
C SER A 158 5.61 -20.08 -15.78
N VAL A 159 5.09 -20.80 -14.78
CA VAL A 159 5.34 -22.23 -14.58
C VAL A 159 4.56 -23.06 -15.60
N GLU A 160 3.29 -22.74 -15.85
CA GLU A 160 2.46 -23.38 -16.88
C GLU A 160 3.12 -23.26 -18.27
N ARG A 161 3.59 -22.07 -18.64
CA ARG A 161 4.34 -21.85 -19.90
C ARG A 161 5.58 -22.74 -19.98
N LYS A 162 6.38 -22.81 -18.91
CA LYS A 162 7.58 -23.67 -18.87
C LYS A 162 7.25 -25.15 -18.98
N GLN A 163 6.13 -25.60 -18.40
CA GLN A 163 5.67 -26.98 -18.53
C GLN A 163 5.19 -27.28 -19.95
N ALA A 164 4.43 -26.37 -20.57
CA ALA A 164 4.00 -26.49 -21.96
C ALA A 164 5.20 -26.56 -22.91
N GLU A 165 6.21 -25.71 -22.74
CA GLU A 165 7.43 -25.75 -23.55
C GLU A 165 8.21 -27.07 -23.38
N ARG A 166 8.26 -27.62 -22.16
CA ARG A 166 8.90 -28.92 -21.89
C ARG A 166 8.11 -30.06 -22.55
N PHE A 167 6.78 -30.00 -22.48
CA PHE A 167 5.91 -30.98 -23.11
C PHE A 167 6.06 -30.95 -24.63
N ASP A 168 6.00 -29.78 -25.26
CA ASP A 168 6.23 -29.61 -26.70
C ASP A 168 7.60 -30.10 -27.14
N LYS A 169 8.66 -29.85 -26.35
CA LYS A 169 10.00 -30.39 -26.61
C LYS A 169 10.04 -31.91 -26.53
N SER A 170 9.33 -32.52 -25.57
CA SER A 170 9.25 -33.98 -25.45
C SER A 170 8.48 -34.62 -26.61
N LEU A 171 7.39 -34.01 -27.07
CA LEU A 171 6.67 -34.46 -28.27
C LEU A 171 7.53 -34.38 -29.53
N LYS A 172 8.26 -33.27 -29.73
CA LYS A 172 9.18 -33.11 -30.87
C LYS A 172 10.36 -34.09 -30.82
N GLN A 173 10.79 -34.52 -29.63
CA GLN A 173 11.81 -35.57 -29.49
C GLN A 173 11.26 -36.98 -29.73
N SER A 174 9.98 -37.24 -29.44
CA SER A 174 9.36 -38.55 -29.74
C SER A 174 9.06 -38.77 -31.23
N ASP A 175 8.92 -37.71 -32.03
CA ASP A 175 8.75 -37.79 -33.49
C ASP A 175 10.07 -38.01 -34.25
N THR A 176 11.19 -38.21 -33.55
CA THR A 176 12.44 -38.61 -34.18
C THR A 176 12.27 -40.04 -34.71
N PRO A 177 12.47 -40.31 -36.02
CA PRO A 177 12.25 -41.63 -36.58
C PRO A 177 13.07 -42.67 -35.81
N PRO A 178 12.53 -43.88 -35.56
CA PRO A 178 13.24 -44.91 -34.81
C PRO A 178 14.62 -45.11 -35.42
N MET A 179 15.68 -45.09 -34.60
CA MET A 179 17.04 -45.37 -35.05
C MET A 179 17.01 -46.63 -35.91
N LYS A 180 17.26 -46.48 -37.21
CA LYS A 180 17.38 -47.60 -38.13
C LYS A 180 18.64 -48.34 -37.69
N ASN A 181 18.46 -49.51 -37.07
CA ASN A 181 19.60 -50.36 -36.71
C ASN A 181 20.48 -50.55 -37.96
N PRO A 182 21.80 -50.41 -37.84
CA PRO A 182 22.70 -50.61 -38.98
C PRO A 182 22.51 -52.02 -39.55
N GLU A 183 22.48 -52.13 -40.88
CA GLU A 183 22.28 -53.40 -41.58
C GLU A 183 23.32 -54.43 -41.12
N GLY A 184 22.85 -55.52 -40.49
CA GLY A 184 23.71 -56.60 -39.99
C GLY A 184 23.76 -56.76 -38.46
N TYR A 185 23.16 -55.86 -37.68
CA TYR A 185 23.04 -56.04 -36.23
C TYR A 185 22.15 -57.26 -35.92
N GLY A 186 22.73 -58.31 -35.36
CA GLY A 186 22.02 -59.57 -35.04
C GLY A 186 22.17 -60.71 -36.05
N LYS A 187 23.01 -60.58 -37.09
CA LYS A 187 23.38 -61.75 -37.90
C LYS A 187 24.33 -62.66 -37.10
N ILE A 188 23.82 -63.81 -36.69
CA ILE A 188 24.64 -64.92 -36.20
C ILE A 188 25.44 -65.44 -37.40
N ILE A 189 26.76 -65.39 -37.31
CA ILE A 189 27.68 -65.93 -38.31
C ILE A 189 27.59 -67.46 -38.21
N GLN A 190 27.09 -68.11 -39.26
CA GLN A 190 27.15 -69.57 -39.45
C GLN A 190 28.30 -69.91 -40.39
#